data_AF-A0A239QGB1-F1
#
_entry.id   AF-A0A239QGB1-F1
#
_cell.length_a   1.000
_cell.length_b   1.000
_cell.length_c   1.000
_cell.angle_alpha   90.00
_cell.angle_beta   90.00
_cell.angle_gamma   90.00
#
_symmetry.space_group_name_H-M   'P 1'
#
loop_
_entity.id
_entity.type
_entity.pdbx_description
1 polymer ?
#
loop_
_entity_poly.entity_id
_entity_poly.type
_entity_poly.pdbx_seq_one_letter_code
_entity_poly.pdbx_strand_id
1 'polypeptide(L)'
;MKILKRICLLTAAVMILLTSAGIADRYHVLDAALSMLEEGNPFLTRYNEDTGAGIEARYPLGCPYFWGGRDTEKILEPAHPEQESDYYKTENQYLYGLDCAGFTRWVVEQAGYTPHDSISNLLNKNQYKEYVIYKAAKKTGNKRVEELNVGDILCIQHEDGGYHSAMFIGTLLDYGYTARSLPEDLRPYLHYPLLIHATGSSVYYERYRNYLEGMGDTTTQPPYGGVIVTLLDANPEDAAYHTPAVLDLETRCFDLEGYHLQVTDLSGEKQIRWIRWRQKPAK
;
A
#
# COMPACT_ATOMS: atom_id res chain seq x y z
N MET A 1 56.86 3.42 9.86
CA MET A 1 55.83 4.47 10.07
C MET A 1 55.06 4.90 8.81
N LYS A 2 55.68 5.10 7.64
CA LYS A 2 54.96 5.56 6.42
C LYS A 2 53.95 4.55 5.84
N ILE A 3 54.21 3.25 5.98
CA ILE A 3 53.34 2.17 5.48
C ILE A 3 52.08 2.04 6.35
N LEU A 4 52.21 2.10 7.68
CA LEU A 4 51.07 2.06 8.61
C LEU A 4 50.09 3.22 8.39
N LYS A 5 50.58 4.44 8.13
CA LYS A 5 49.73 5.60 7.81
C LYS A 5 48.97 5.42 6.50
N ARG A 6 49.55 4.76 5.49
CA ARG A 6 48.86 4.47 4.22
C ARG A 6 47.80 3.39 4.37
N ILE A 7 48.05 2.37 5.19
CA ILE A 7 47.07 1.31 5.50
C ILE A 7 45.89 1.88 6.28
N CYS A 8 46.13 2.73 7.29
CA CYS A 8 45.06 3.41 8.04
C CYS A 8 44.23 4.36 7.15
N LEU A 9 44.86 5.08 6.23
CA LEU A 9 44.12 5.94 5.28
C LEU A 9 43.29 5.11 4.29
N LEU A 10 43.81 3.97 3.80
CA LEU A 10 43.04 3.08 2.92
C LEU A 10 41.87 2.42 3.66
N THR A 11 42.05 2.00 4.92
CA THR A 11 40.96 1.41 5.72
C THR A 11 39.90 2.44 6.09
N ALA A 12 40.30 3.67 6.44
CA ALA A 12 39.34 4.76 6.66
C ALA A 12 38.58 5.14 5.37
N ALA A 13 39.26 5.20 4.21
CA ALA A 13 38.62 5.48 2.93
C ALA A 13 37.66 4.35 2.51
N VAL A 14 38.03 3.09 2.73
CA VAL A 14 37.17 1.93 2.46
C VAL A 14 35.98 1.89 3.43
N MET A 15 36.14 2.27 4.70
CA MET A 15 35.02 2.37 5.64
C MET A 15 34.08 3.53 5.31
N ILE A 16 34.58 4.69 4.87
CA ILE A 16 33.75 5.80 4.40
C ILE A 16 32.99 5.43 3.11
N LEU A 17 33.63 4.68 2.21
CA LEU A 17 33.01 4.16 0.98
C LEU A 17 32.00 3.04 1.25
N LEU A 18 32.18 2.25 2.32
CA LEU A 18 31.21 1.23 2.77
C LEU A 18 30.01 1.85 3.47
N THR A 19 30.16 2.98 4.18
CA THR A 19 29.02 3.74 4.72
C THR A 19 28.27 4.53 3.65
N SER A 20 28.88 4.78 2.49
CA SER A 20 28.25 5.43 1.34
C SER A 20 27.77 4.46 0.27
N ALA A 21 27.76 3.15 0.55
CA ALA A 21 27.08 2.16 -0.28
C ALA A 21 25.56 2.34 -0.09
N GLY A 22 25.06 3.38 -0.75
CA GLY A 22 23.66 3.66 -1.08
C GLY A 22 22.63 3.32 -0.02
N ILE A 23 22.39 4.23 0.94
CA ILE A 23 21.04 4.38 1.48
C ILE A 23 20.19 4.74 0.26
N ALA A 24 19.37 3.81 -0.21
CA ALA A 24 18.44 4.05 -1.32
C ALA A 24 17.62 5.32 -1.02
N ASP A 25 17.21 6.06 -2.07
CA ASP A 25 16.42 7.27 -1.91
C ASP A 25 15.21 7.00 -1.00
N ARG A 26 15.24 7.56 0.22
CA ARG A 26 14.15 7.41 1.19
C ARG A 26 12.96 8.22 0.70
N TYR A 27 11.87 7.53 0.40
CA TYR A 27 10.62 8.17 -0.01
C TYR A 27 9.75 8.39 1.22
N HIS A 28 9.57 9.64 1.66
CA HIS A 28 8.70 9.95 2.81
C HIS A 28 7.26 9.42 2.64
N VAL A 29 6.79 9.27 1.40
CA VAL A 29 5.51 8.62 1.10
C VAL A 29 5.51 7.13 1.46
N LEU A 30 6.63 6.42 1.29
CA LEU A 30 6.77 5.04 1.72
C LEU A 30 6.87 4.94 3.25
N ASP A 31 7.59 5.84 3.90
CA ASP A 31 7.65 5.87 5.37
C ASP A 31 6.24 5.90 5.97
N ALA A 32 5.42 6.84 5.48
CA ALA A 32 4.04 6.99 5.93
C ALA A 32 3.21 5.75 5.56
N ALA A 33 3.22 5.34 4.30
CA ALA A 33 2.39 4.23 3.83
C ALA A 33 2.71 2.90 4.53
N LEU A 34 3.99 2.55 4.65
CA LEU A 34 4.43 1.30 5.28
C LEU A 34 4.19 1.30 6.79
N SER A 35 4.18 2.46 7.46
CA SER A 35 3.82 2.55 8.88
C SER A 35 2.36 2.14 9.20
N MET A 36 1.50 2.07 8.18
CA MET A 36 0.10 1.66 8.32
C MET A 36 -0.11 0.15 8.09
N LEU A 37 0.95 -0.59 7.72
CA LEU A 37 0.94 -2.05 7.66
C LEU A 37 1.04 -2.65 9.07
N GLU A 38 0.73 -3.94 9.16
CA GLU A 38 0.86 -4.71 10.40
C GLU A 38 2.32 -4.96 10.80
N GLU A 39 2.53 -5.25 12.07
CA GLU A 39 3.82 -5.67 12.57
C GLU A 39 4.27 -6.97 11.90
N GLY A 40 5.55 -7.06 11.55
CA GLY A 40 6.11 -8.22 10.84
C GLY A 40 5.74 -8.30 9.36
N ASN A 41 5.05 -7.30 8.79
CA ASN A 41 4.80 -7.26 7.36
C ASN A 41 6.13 -7.31 6.58
N PRO A 42 6.27 -8.18 5.57
CA PRO A 42 7.54 -8.37 4.87
C PRO A 42 8.01 -7.13 4.11
N PHE A 43 7.10 -6.31 3.56
CA PHE A 43 7.47 -5.08 2.85
C PHE A 43 8.03 -4.03 3.81
N LEU A 44 7.42 -3.87 4.99
CA LEU A 44 7.92 -2.98 6.03
C LEU A 44 9.30 -3.45 6.54
N THR A 45 9.44 -4.74 6.82
CA THR A 45 10.68 -5.35 7.31
C THR A 45 11.83 -5.14 6.33
N ARG A 46 11.62 -5.52 5.06
CA ARG A 46 12.64 -5.43 4.01
C ARG A 46 12.99 -3.98 3.66
N TYR A 47 12.00 -3.09 3.62
CA TYR A 47 12.27 -1.66 3.43
C TYR A 47 13.16 -1.09 4.54
N ASN A 48 12.92 -1.46 5.79
CA ASN A 48 13.75 -1.05 6.92
C ASN A 48 15.16 -1.64 6.86
N GLU A 49 15.31 -2.91 6.46
CA GLU A 49 16.61 -3.55 6.28
C GLU A 49 17.44 -2.86 5.18
N ASP A 50 16.81 -2.51 4.06
CA ASP A 50 17.47 -1.91 2.90
C ASP A 50 17.80 -0.43 3.10
N THR A 51 16.95 0.32 3.81
CA THR A 51 17.08 1.79 3.94
C THR A 51 17.59 2.26 5.30
N GLY A 52 17.50 1.42 6.34
CA GLY A 52 17.73 1.83 7.73
C GLY A 52 16.69 2.83 8.25
N ALA A 53 15.51 2.95 7.63
CA ALA A 53 14.51 3.95 7.98
C ALA A 53 13.94 3.78 9.41
N GLY A 54 13.93 2.55 9.93
CA GLY A 54 13.48 2.26 11.30
C GLY A 54 12.01 2.56 11.54
N ILE A 55 11.16 2.35 10.53
CA ILE A 55 9.72 2.58 10.61
C ILE A 55 9.08 1.48 11.43
N GLU A 56 8.28 1.87 12.42
CA GLU A 56 7.48 0.95 13.22
C GLU A 56 6.04 0.91 12.69
N ALA A 57 5.39 -0.25 12.81
CA ALA A 57 3.97 -0.36 12.56
C ALA A 57 3.21 0.48 13.59
N ARG A 58 2.42 1.45 13.12
CA ARG A 58 1.62 2.33 14.00
C ARG A 58 0.51 1.56 14.71
N TYR A 59 0.03 0.50 14.06
CA TYR A 59 -1.01 -0.39 14.58
C TYR A 59 -0.49 -1.83 14.43
N PRO A 60 -0.29 -2.59 15.52
CA PRO A 60 0.29 -3.94 15.44
C PRO A 60 -0.47 -4.88 14.50
N LEU A 61 -1.80 -4.75 14.41
CA LEU A 61 -2.65 -5.53 13.51
C LEU A 61 -2.88 -4.88 12.13
N GLY A 62 -2.19 -3.78 11.83
CA GLY A 62 -2.30 -2.98 10.60
C GLY A 62 -3.51 -2.05 10.61
N CYS A 63 -3.49 -0.94 9.86
CA CYS A 63 -4.62 -0.01 9.82
C CYS A 63 -5.86 -0.70 9.22
N PRO A 64 -7.01 -0.72 9.93
CA PRO A 64 -8.24 -1.29 9.40
C PRO A 64 -8.83 -0.43 8.27
N TYR A 65 -9.68 -1.05 7.45
CA TYR A 65 -10.49 -0.35 6.46
C TYR A 65 -11.79 0.12 7.13
N PHE A 66 -12.25 1.31 6.77
CA PHE A 66 -13.57 1.78 7.19
C PHE A 66 -14.19 2.65 6.10
N TRP A 67 -15.43 2.37 5.71
CA TRP A 67 -16.12 3.11 4.65
C TRP A 67 -16.33 4.59 5.03
N GLY A 68 -15.73 5.52 4.27
CA GLY A 68 -15.70 6.95 4.58
C GLY A 68 -14.63 7.34 5.61
N GLY A 69 -13.74 6.43 5.97
CA GLY A 69 -12.70 6.61 6.98
C GLY A 69 -11.65 7.63 6.56
N ARG A 70 -11.47 8.70 7.36
CA ARG A 70 -10.54 9.81 7.07
C ARG A 70 -9.86 10.40 8.31
N ASP A 71 -10.35 10.07 9.50
CA ASP A 71 -9.91 10.68 10.75
C ASP A 71 -8.93 9.75 11.49
N THR A 72 -7.65 10.08 11.45
CA THR A 72 -6.64 9.19 12.04
C THR A 72 -6.66 9.15 13.56
N GLU A 73 -7.34 10.07 14.23
CA GLU A 73 -7.47 10.05 15.69
C GLU A 73 -8.43 8.97 16.16
N LYS A 74 -9.36 8.54 15.29
CA LYS A 74 -10.39 7.54 15.59
C LYS A 74 -10.00 6.11 15.24
N ILE A 75 -8.84 5.87 14.65
CA ILE A 75 -8.45 4.52 14.22
C ILE A 75 -8.44 3.58 15.44
N LEU A 76 -9.08 2.41 15.29
CA LEU A 76 -9.39 1.42 16.34
C LEU A 76 -10.52 1.80 17.33
N GLU A 77 -11.23 2.90 17.12
CA GLU A 77 -12.45 3.20 17.89
C GLU A 77 -13.70 2.61 17.22
N PRO A 78 -14.71 2.14 17.97
CA PRO A 78 -16.00 1.77 17.39
C PRO A 78 -16.73 2.97 16.79
N ALA A 79 -17.21 2.85 15.55
CA ALA A 79 -17.89 3.92 14.84
C ALA A 79 -18.98 3.42 13.89
N HIS A 80 -19.98 4.27 13.62
CA HIS A 80 -20.98 4.05 12.58
C HIS A 80 -20.52 4.66 11.26
N PRO A 81 -20.66 3.96 10.12
CA PRO A 81 -20.34 4.53 8.83
C PRO A 81 -21.34 5.63 8.48
N GLU A 82 -20.90 6.68 7.78
CA GLU A 82 -21.80 7.78 7.36
C GLU A 82 -22.77 7.34 6.23
N GLN A 83 -22.41 6.29 5.50
CA GLN A 83 -23.13 5.78 4.33
C GLN A 83 -23.11 4.25 4.31
N GLU A 84 -24.09 3.64 3.66
CA GLU A 84 -24.11 2.20 3.46
C GLU A 84 -23.27 1.76 2.28
N SER A 85 -22.82 0.50 2.35
CA SER A 85 -22.29 -0.27 1.23
C SER A 85 -22.77 -1.73 1.36
N ASP A 86 -22.29 -2.62 0.50
CA ASP A 86 -22.58 -4.05 0.60
C ASP A 86 -22.08 -4.62 1.95
N TYR A 87 -20.99 -4.07 2.49
CA TYR A 87 -20.35 -4.55 3.72
C TYR A 87 -20.66 -3.71 4.97
N TYR A 88 -20.95 -2.41 4.79
CA TYR A 88 -21.14 -1.45 5.89
C TYR A 88 -22.59 -1.00 5.97
N LYS A 89 -23.20 -1.14 7.15
CA LYS A 89 -24.59 -0.72 7.43
C LYS A 89 -24.61 0.33 8.53
N THR A 90 -25.39 1.39 8.36
CA THR A 90 -25.34 2.57 9.25
C THR A 90 -25.81 2.28 10.67
N GLU A 91 -26.66 1.27 10.85
CA GLU A 91 -27.14 0.78 12.13
C GLU A 91 -26.09 0.00 12.93
N ASN A 92 -25.04 -0.49 12.28
CA ASN A 92 -23.98 -1.29 12.92
C ASN A 92 -22.76 -0.43 13.27
N GLN A 93 -22.07 -0.82 14.34
CA GLN A 93 -20.76 -0.27 14.70
C GLN A 93 -19.66 -1.14 14.11
N TYR A 94 -18.61 -0.53 13.59
CA TYR A 94 -17.42 -1.21 13.08
C TYR A 94 -16.17 -0.58 13.69
N LEU A 95 -15.09 -1.35 13.75
CA LEU A 95 -13.79 -0.82 14.15
C LEU A 95 -13.30 0.20 13.11
N TYR A 96 -13.09 1.45 13.53
CA TYR A 96 -12.78 2.55 12.63
C TYR A 96 -11.36 2.47 12.08
N GLY A 97 -11.21 2.95 10.86
CA GLY A 97 -10.02 2.86 10.02
C GLY A 97 -10.03 3.92 8.93
N LEU A 98 -9.27 3.70 7.87
CA LEU A 98 -9.24 4.60 6.72
C LEU A 98 -9.87 3.93 5.49
N ASP A 99 -10.59 4.71 4.68
CA ASP A 99 -10.92 4.29 3.32
C ASP A 99 -9.73 4.53 2.38
N CYS A 100 -9.90 4.15 1.11
CA CYS A 100 -8.87 4.26 0.09
C CYS A 100 -8.38 5.70 -0.12
N ALA A 101 -9.28 6.70 -0.06
CA ALA A 101 -8.96 8.11 -0.23
C ALA A 101 -8.39 8.73 1.05
N GLY A 102 -8.93 8.37 2.22
CA GLY A 102 -8.44 8.79 3.53
C GLY A 102 -7.01 8.33 3.75
N PHE A 103 -6.70 7.07 3.40
CA PHE A 103 -5.35 6.52 3.45
C PHE A 103 -4.39 7.29 2.53
N THR A 104 -4.70 7.41 1.24
CA THR A 104 -3.80 8.06 0.27
C THR A 104 -3.61 9.56 0.55
N ARG A 105 -4.65 10.27 1.03
CA ARG A 105 -4.54 11.65 1.52
C ARG A 105 -3.61 11.77 2.72
N TRP A 106 -3.80 10.90 3.71
CA TRP A 106 -2.97 10.91 4.90
C TRP A 106 -1.50 10.65 4.55
N VAL A 107 -1.21 9.68 3.68
CA VAL A 107 0.15 9.37 3.22
C VAL A 107 0.82 10.60 2.58
N VAL A 108 0.15 11.27 1.63
CA VAL A 108 0.77 12.44 0.97
C VAL A 108 0.92 13.62 1.94
N GLU A 109 0.02 13.78 2.90
CA GLU A 109 0.11 14.80 3.94
C GLU A 109 1.30 14.55 4.88
N GLN A 110 1.50 13.32 5.35
CA GLN A 110 2.67 12.95 6.16
C GLN A 110 3.99 13.16 5.40
N ALA A 111 3.97 13.04 4.07
CA ALA A 111 5.11 13.33 3.21
C ALA A 111 5.30 14.83 2.89
N GLY A 112 4.50 15.73 3.48
CA GLY A 112 4.64 17.18 3.36
C GLY A 112 3.97 17.79 2.12
N TYR A 113 3.05 17.06 1.48
CA TYR A 113 2.21 17.56 0.38
C TYR A 113 0.85 18.00 0.92
N THR A 114 0.09 18.75 0.10
CA THR A 114 -1.33 18.94 0.40
C THR A 114 -2.10 17.64 0.18
N PRO A 115 -3.14 17.34 0.98
CA PRO A 115 -4.05 16.25 0.68
C PRO A 115 -4.64 16.40 -0.74
N HIS A 116 -4.74 15.29 -1.46
CA HIS A 116 -5.35 15.33 -2.79
C HIS A 116 -6.88 15.47 -2.70
N ASP A 117 -7.47 15.95 -3.80
CA ASP A 117 -8.92 16.17 -3.95
C ASP A 117 -9.71 14.83 -3.99
N SER A 118 -11.02 14.86 -4.17
CA SER A 118 -11.82 13.64 -4.37
C SER A 118 -11.36 12.86 -5.60
N ILE A 119 -11.49 11.53 -5.54
CA ILE A 119 -11.10 10.64 -6.65
C ILE A 119 -11.83 11.04 -7.94
N SER A 120 -13.13 11.35 -7.84
CA SER A 120 -13.91 11.86 -8.97
C SER A 120 -13.34 13.15 -9.56
N ASN A 121 -12.86 14.08 -8.73
CA ASN A 121 -12.22 15.31 -9.21
C ASN A 121 -10.87 15.01 -9.89
N LEU A 122 -10.05 14.11 -9.34
CA LEU A 122 -8.78 13.68 -9.94
C LEU A 122 -9.01 13.01 -11.31
N LEU A 123 -10.10 12.25 -11.46
CA LEU A 123 -10.52 11.60 -12.69
C LEU A 123 -11.10 12.54 -13.74
N ASN A 124 -11.73 13.65 -13.36
CA ASN A 124 -12.55 14.43 -14.29
C ASN A 124 -12.13 15.88 -14.49
N LYS A 125 -11.44 16.52 -13.54
CA LYS A 125 -11.11 17.95 -13.65
C LYS A 125 -9.83 18.20 -14.45
N ASN A 126 -9.92 19.12 -15.40
CA ASN A 126 -8.79 19.56 -16.23
C ASN A 126 -7.64 20.21 -15.44
N GLN A 127 -7.91 20.74 -14.24
CA GLN A 127 -6.88 21.34 -13.40
C GLN A 127 -5.76 20.35 -13.02
N TYR A 128 -6.05 19.04 -13.04
CA TYR A 128 -5.06 18.02 -12.70
C TYR A 128 -4.31 17.47 -13.90
N LYS A 129 -4.59 17.92 -15.14
CA LYS A 129 -4.05 17.34 -16.38
C LYS A 129 -2.52 17.25 -16.43
N GLU A 130 -1.84 18.20 -15.77
CA GLU A 130 -0.38 18.27 -15.73
C GLU A 130 0.26 17.23 -14.81
N TYR A 131 -0.51 16.69 -13.87
CA TYR A 131 -0.09 15.61 -12.97
C TYR A 131 -0.42 14.22 -13.55
N VAL A 132 -1.18 14.15 -14.65
CA VAL A 132 -1.64 12.87 -15.21
C VAL A 132 -0.52 12.17 -15.98
N ILE A 133 -0.31 10.88 -15.67
CA ILE A 133 0.64 10.01 -16.36
C ILE A 133 -0.09 9.21 -17.45
N TYR A 134 -0.45 9.88 -18.55
CA TYR A 134 -1.27 9.27 -19.62
C TYR A 134 -0.69 7.99 -20.21
N LYS A 135 0.63 7.86 -20.25
CA LYS A 135 1.30 6.67 -20.79
C LYS A 135 1.12 5.45 -19.89
N ALA A 136 1.12 5.63 -18.56
CA ALA A 136 0.98 4.52 -17.62
C ALA A 136 -0.36 3.81 -17.80
N ALA A 137 -1.44 4.55 -18.07
CA ALA A 137 -2.77 3.97 -18.33
C ALA A 137 -2.85 3.10 -19.59
N LYS A 138 -1.87 3.19 -20.50
CA LYS A 138 -1.82 2.41 -21.75
C LYS A 138 -0.91 1.18 -21.66
N LYS A 139 -0.25 0.98 -20.51
CA LYS A 139 0.63 -0.16 -20.26
C LYS A 139 -0.01 -1.09 -19.24
N THR A 140 0.44 -2.34 -19.23
CA THR A 140 0.03 -3.39 -18.27
C THR A 140 1.25 -4.22 -17.88
N GLY A 141 1.14 -4.93 -16.77
CA GLY A 141 2.18 -5.79 -16.24
C GLY A 141 3.45 -5.01 -15.90
N ASN A 142 4.60 -5.66 -16.04
CA ASN A 142 5.89 -5.04 -15.76
C ASN A 142 6.18 -3.78 -16.60
N LYS A 143 5.60 -3.62 -17.80
CA LYS A 143 5.82 -2.42 -18.63
C LYS A 143 5.31 -1.15 -17.96
N ARG A 144 4.36 -1.27 -17.02
CA ARG A 144 3.80 -0.11 -16.30
C ARG A 144 4.88 0.65 -15.53
N VAL A 145 5.86 -0.06 -14.96
CA VAL A 145 6.91 0.52 -14.11
C VAL A 145 7.87 1.43 -14.89
N GLU A 146 7.88 1.37 -16.23
CA GLU A 146 8.67 2.27 -17.08
C GLU A 146 8.22 3.74 -17.00
N GLU A 147 7.00 4.01 -16.53
CA GLU A 147 6.44 5.38 -16.45
C GLU A 147 6.16 5.83 -15.01
N LEU A 148 6.00 4.88 -14.09
CA LEU A 148 5.59 5.13 -12.71
C LEU A 148 6.79 5.42 -11.81
N ASN A 149 6.57 6.32 -10.86
CA ASN A 149 7.45 6.63 -9.76
C ASN A 149 6.75 6.25 -8.46
N VAL A 150 7.52 5.76 -7.48
CA VAL A 150 7.03 5.55 -6.11
C VAL A 150 6.27 6.79 -5.62
N GLY A 151 5.07 6.58 -5.10
CA GLY A 151 4.16 7.64 -4.67
C GLY A 151 3.13 8.09 -5.72
N ASP A 152 3.22 7.62 -6.97
CA ASP A 152 2.18 7.88 -7.96
C ASP A 152 0.86 7.20 -7.54
N ILE A 153 -0.23 7.95 -7.61
CA ILE A 153 -1.56 7.54 -7.15
C ILE A 153 -2.37 7.02 -8.34
N LEU A 154 -2.83 5.78 -8.22
CA LEU A 154 -3.86 5.19 -9.07
C LEU A 154 -5.24 5.66 -8.58
N CYS A 155 -6.03 6.21 -9.49
CA CYS A 155 -7.43 6.58 -9.28
C CYS A 155 -8.29 5.76 -10.24
N ILE A 156 -9.36 5.17 -9.71
CA ILE A 156 -10.23 4.23 -10.43
C ILE A 156 -11.68 4.68 -10.25
N GLN A 157 -12.46 4.52 -11.32
CA GLN A 157 -13.90 4.40 -11.25
C GLN A 157 -14.30 3.00 -11.69
N HIS A 158 -15.03 2.29 -10.82
CA HIS A 158 -15.62 0.98 -11.09
C HIS A 158 -16.83 1.11 -12.02
N GLU A 159 -17.21 0.01 -12.66
CA GLU A 159 -18.39 -0.05 -13.57
C GLU A 159 -19.70 0.29 -12.85
N ASP A 160 -19.82 -0.10 -11.58
CA ASP A 160 -20.97 0.23 -10.71
C ASP A 160 -21.01 1.71 -10.26
N GLY A 161 -19.97 2.49 -10.59
CA GLY A 161 -19.84 3.90 -10.24
C GLY A 161 -19.04 4.18 -8.97
N GLY A 162 -18.61 3.16 -8.22
CA GLY A 162 -17.71 3.29 -7.09
C GLY A 162 -16.35 3.88 -7.47
N TYR A 163 -15.65 4.45 -6.49
CA TYR A 163 -14.33 5.04 -6.70
C TYR A 163 -13.30 4.38 -5.78
N HIS A 164 -12.10 4.16 -6.30
CA HIS A 164 -11.00 3.61 -5.52
C HIS A 164 -9.68 4.32 -5.81
N SER A 165 -8.78 4.29 -4.84
CA SER A 165 -7.43 4.83 -5.00
C SER A 165 -6.38 3.99 -4.32
N ALA A 166 -5.21 3.90 -4.95
CA ALA A 166 -4.05 3.17 -4.47
C ALA A 166 -2.76 3.90 -4.80
N MET A 167 -1.66 3.56 -4.15
CA MET A 167 -0.36 4.18 -4.39
C MET A 167 0.65 3.15 -4.89
N PHE A 168 1.37 3.47 -5.96
CA PHE A 168 2.47 2.63 -6.45
C PHE A 168 3.69 2.72 -5.52
N ILE A 169 4.22 1.56 -5.12
CA ILE A 169 5.32 1.45 -4.14
C ILE A 169 6.57 0.76 -4.68
N GLY A 170 6.66 0.57 -6.00
CA GLY A 170 7.75 -0.16 -6.64
C GLY A 170 7.32 -1.57 -7.05
N THR A 171 8.26 -2.49 -7.04
CA THR A 171 8.14 -3.90 -7.44
C THR A 171 8.72 -4.80 -6.36
N LEU A 172 8.54 -6.11 -6.45
CA LEU A 172 9.18 -7.04 -5.51
C LEU A 172 10.71 -6.86 -5.48
N LEU A 173 11.33 -6.52 -6.61
CA LEU A 173 12.78 -6.24 -6.67
C LEU A 173 13.20 -5.08 -5.76
N ASP A 174 12.36 -4.06 -5.62
CA ASP A 174 12.65 -2.87 -4.80
C ASP A 174 12.61 -3.15 -3.29
N TYR A 175 12.16 -4.35 -2.89
CA TYR A 175 12.18 -4.86 -1.52
C TYR A 175 13.17 -6.03 -1.36
N GLY A 176 14.18 -6.09 -2.24
CA GLY A 176 15.27 -7.07 -2.15
C GLY A 176 14.91 -8.50 -2.56
N TYR A 177 13.70 -8.73 -3.10
CA TYR A 177 13.35 -10.04 -3.63
C TYR A 177 14.09 -10.33 -4.94
N THR A 178 14.39 -11.61 -5.16
CA THR A 178 15.01 -12.11 -6.39
C THR A 178 14.26 -13.32 -6.89
N ALA A 179 14.47 -13.71 -8.15
CA ALA A 179 13.91 -14.96 -8.68
C ALA A 179 14.31 -16.22 -7.87
N ARG A 180 15.39 -16.16 -7.07
CA ARG A 180 15.82 -17.27 -6.21
C ARG A 180 15.12 -17.29 -4.86
N SER A 181 14.77 -16.12 -4.31
CA SER A 181 14.12 -16.02 -3.00
C SER A 181 12.60 -16.13 -3.11
N LEU A 182 12.02 -15.86 -4.28
CA LEU A 182 10.58 -15.96 -4.48
C LEU A 182 10.11 -17.41 -4.69
N PRO A 183 8.89 -17.74 -4.18
CA PRO A 183 8.12 -18.91 -4.58
C PRO A 183 7.98 -18.99 -6.11
N GLU A 184 7.93 -20.21 -6.64
CA GLU A 184 8.04 -20.47 -8.09
C GLU A 184 6.94 -19.81 -8.92
N ASP A 185 5.71 -19.85 -8.40
CA ASP A 185 4.50 -19.19 -8.89
C ASP A 185 4.62 -17.66 -8.92
N LEU A 186 5.35 -17.06 -7.98
CA LEU A 186 5.48 -15.60 -7.88
C LEU A 186 6.66 -15.03 -8.72
N ARG A 187 7.64 -15.87 -9.10
CA ARG A 187 8.82 -15.46 -9.89
C ARG A 187 8.50 -14.68 -11.18
N PRO A 188 7.47 -15.02 -11.97
CA PRO A 188 7.13 -14.27 -13.19
C PRO A 188 6.78 -12.80 -12.93
N TYR A 189 6.35 -12.47 -11.71
CA TYR A 189 5.86 -11.16 -11.32
C TYR A 189 6.89 -10.32 -10.55
N LEU A 190 8.16 -10.72 -10.52
CA LEU A 190 9.23 -10.00 -9.82
C LEU A 190 9.30 -8.49 -10.18
N HIS A 191 8.98 -8.15 -11.44
CA HIS A 191 9.02 -6.78 -11.96
C HIS A 191 7.63 -6.14 -12.11
N TYR A 192 6.58 -6.80 -11.59
CA TYR A 192 5.23 -6.25 -11.67
C TYR A 192 5.04 -5.17 -10.60
N PRO A 193 4.19 -4.18 -10.89
CA PRO A 193 3.91 -3.10 -9.95
C PRO A 193 3.24 -3.61 -8.68
N LEU A 194 3.70 -3.09 -7.55
CA LEU A 194 3.05 -3.24 -6.25
C LEU A 194 2.25 -1.97 -5.93
N LEU A 195 1.07 -2.17 -5.37
CA LEU A 195 0.22 -1.11 -4.87
C LEU A 195 0.10 -1.24 -3.35
N ILE A 196 0.08 -0.12 -2.63
CA ILE A 196 -0.41 -0.06 -1.25
C ILE A 196 -1.71 0.74 -1.20
N HIS A 197 -2.71 0.21 -0.49
CA HIS A 197 -4.02 0.85 -0.39
C HIS A 197 -4.86 0.28 0.74
N ALA A 198 -5.81 1.07 1.23
CA ALA A 198 -6.88 0.58 2.10
C ALA A 198 -7.98 -0.04 1.24
N THR A 199 -8.25 -1.33 1.41
CA THR A 199 -9.23 -2.07 0.60
C THR A 199 -9.79 -3.29 1.32
N GLY A 200 -10.66 -4.03 0.64
CA GLY A 200 -11.24 -5.28 1.11
C GLY A 200 -10.20 -6.36 1.36
N SER A 201 -10.27 -7.03 2.50
CA SER A 201 -9.44 -8.20 2.81
C SER A 201 -10.10 -9.10 3.86
N SER A 202 -10.41 -10.34 3.51
CA SER A 202 -10.96 -11.32 4.47
C SER A 202 -9.93 -11.74 5.51
N VAL A 203 -8.63 -11.67 5.20
CA VAL A 203 -7.55 -11.89 6.17
C VAL A 203 -7.62 -10.85 7.30
N TYR A 204 -7.86 -9.58 6.97
CA TYR A 204 -7.98 -8.52 7.97
C TYR A 204 -9.30 -8.62 8.74
N TYR A 205 -10.38 -9.03 8.07
CA TYR A 205 -11.64 -9.32 8.75
C TYR A 205 -11.43 -10.36 9.87
N GLU A 206 -10.84 -11.51 9.54
CA GLU A 206 -10.58 -12.59 10.51
C GLU A 206 -9.62 -12.15 11.62
N ARG A 207 -8.56 -11.43 11.26
CA ARG A 207 -7.59 -10.85 12.20
C ARG A 207 -8.29 -10.00 13.26
N TYR A 208 -9.14 -9.08 12.82
CA TYR A 208 -9.84 -8.17 13.71
C TYR A 208 -11.04 -8.79 14.41
N ARG A 209 -11.69 -9.80 13.81
CA ARG A 209 -12.72 -10.59 14.51
C ARG A 209 -12.11 -11.25 15.75
N ASN A 210 -10.97 -11.92 15.59
CA ASN A 210 -10.26 -12.56 16.70
C ASN A 210 -9.80 -11.55 17.77
N TYR A 211 -9.38 -10.36 17.35
CA TYR A 211 -9.03 -9.26 18.27
C TYR A 211 -10.24 -8.82 19.11
N LEU A 212 -11.38 -8.57 18.48
CA LEU A 212 -12.61 -8.14 19.17
C LEU A 212 -13.13 -9.24 20.10
N GLU A 213 -13.15 -10.49 19.65
CA GLU A 213 -13.49 -11.66 20.47
C GLU A 213 -12.58 -11.78 21.69
N GLY A 214 -11.27 -11.59 21.51
CA GLY A 214 -10.28 -11.62 22.60
C GLY A 214 -10.48 -10.51 23.64
N MET A 215 -11.05 -9.38 23.24
CA MET A 215 -11.46 -8.30 24.16
C MET A 215 -12.84 -8.51 24.77
N GLY A 216 -13.61 -9.49 24.30
CA GLY A 216 -15.01 -9.68 24.67
C GLY A 216 -15.96 -8.63 24.10
N ASP A 217 -15.56 -7.92 23.03
CA ASP A 217 -16.44 -6.97 22.34
C ASP A 217 -17.35 -7.71 21.37
N THR A 218 -18.64 -7.74 21.70
CA THR A 218 -19.69 -8.36 20.88
C THR A 218 -20.55 -7.33 20.15
N THR A 219 -20.25 -6.04 20.29
CA THR A 219 -21.05 -4.93 19.75
C THR A 219 -20.42 -4.33 18.50
N THR A 220 -19.10 -4.28 18.46
CA THR A 220 -18.34 -3.81 17.30
C THR A 220 -18.14 -4.93 16.30
N GLN A 221 -18.44 -4.67 15.04
CA GLN A 221 -18.15 -5.56 13.93
C GLN A 221 -16.69 -5.38 13.47
N PRO A 222 -16.01 -6.47 13.06
CA PRO A 222 -14.70 -6.35 12.44
C PRO A 222 -14.78 -5.57 11.11
N PRO A 223 -13.70 -4.86 10.74
CA PRO A 223 -13.59 -4.19 9.46
C PRO A 223 -13.50 -5.22 8.34
N TYR A 224 -14.13 -4.95 7.20
CA TYR A 224 -14.03 -5.79 6.00
C TYR A 224 -12.75 -5.52 5.21
N GLY A 225 -11.62 -5.30 5.87
CA GLY A 225 -10.35 -5.05 5.20
C GLY A 225 -9.35 -4.20 5.99
N GLY A 226 -8.33 -3.71 5.29
CA GLY A 226 -7.28 -2.89 5.85
C GLY A 226 -6.34 -2.30 4.81
N VAL A 227 -5.30 -1.63 5.29
CA VAL A 227 -4.17 -1.22 4.46
C VAL A 227 -3.33 -2.44 4.15
N ILE A 228 -3.24 -2.77 2.86
CA ILE A 228 -2.52 -3.93 2.34
C ILE A 228 -1.65 -3.54 1.15
N VAL A 229 -0.67 -4.38 0.86
CA VAL A 229 0.08 -4.40 -0.39
C VAL A 229 -0.49 -5.45 -1.34
N THR A 230 -0.70 -5.09 -2.60
CA THR A 230 -1.24 -5.95 -3.66
C THR A 230 -0.35 -5.94 -4.90
N LEU A 231 -0.43 -7.02 -5.68
CA LEU A 231 0.25 -7.20 -6.95
C LEU A 231 -0.66 -6.78 -8.09
N LEU A 232 -0.28 -5.74 -8.82
CA LEU A 232 -1.08 -5.18 -9.90
C LEU A 232 -0.78 -5.86 -11.24
N ASP A 233 -1.83 -6.06 -12.04
CA ASP A 233 -1.83 -6.59 -13.43
C ASP A 233 -1.42 -8.07 -13.57
N ALA A 234 -1.20 -8.79 -12.46
CA ALA A 234 -1.14 -10.25 -12.54
C ALA A 234 -2.51 -10.78 -12.95
N ASN A 235 -2.55 -11.85 -13.75
CA ASN A 235 -3.82 -12.50 -14.08
C ASN A 235 -4.33 -13.20 -12.81
N PRO A 236 -5.56 -12.92 -12.34
CA PRO A 236 -6.09 -13.56 -11.13
C PRO A 236 -6.06 -15.10 -11.18
N GLU A 237 -6.23 -15.70 -12.36
CA GLU A 237 -6.19 -17.17 -12.50
C GLU A 237 -4.80 -17.78 -12.31
N ASP A 238 -3.74 -16.96 -12.33
CA ASP A 238 -2.38 -17.43 -12.05
C ASP A 238 -2.08 -17.45 -10.53
N ALA A 239 -2.96 -16.89 -9.69
CA ALA A 239 -2.79 -16.87 -8.25
C ALA A 239 -2.86 -18.29 -7.66
N ALA A 240 -2.01 -18.57 -6.68
CA ALA A 240 -1.84 -19.93 -6.16
C ALA A 240 -3.00 -20.44 -5.30
N TYR A 241 -3.71 -19.55 -4.61
CA TYR A 241 -4.84 -19.90 -3.78
C TYR A 241 -5.78 -18.72 -3.57
N HIS A 242 -6.93 -19.00 -2.97
CA HIS A 242 -7.89 -17.98 -2.57
C HIS A 242 -8.02 -17.95 -1.04
N THR A 243 -8.21 -16.75 -0.50
CA THR A 243 -8.58 -16.59 0.92
C THR A 243 -10.00 -17.10 1.16
N PRO A 244 -10.33 -17.62 2.36
CA PRO A 244 -11.72 -17.92 2.71
C PRO A 244 -12.64 -16.72 2.45
N ALA A 245 -13.79 -16.99 1.83
CA ALA A 245 -14.78 -15.96 1.53
C ALA A 245 -15.48 -15.49 2.82
N VAL A 246 -15.56 -14.17 3.00
CA VAL A 246 -16.34 -13.54 4.07
C VAL A 246 -17.34 -12.59 3.42
N LEU A 247 -18.64 -12.90 3.46
CA LEU A 247 -19.68 -12.14 2.72
C LEU A 247 -19.29 -11.91 1.25
N ASP A 248 -18.88 -12.97 0.56
CA ASP A 248 -18.41 -12.94 -0.84
C ASP A 248 -17.10 -12.15 -1.07
N LEU A 249 -16.44 -11.67 -0.01
CA LEU A 249 -15.08 -11.12 -0.06
C LEU A 249 -14.06 -12.27 -0.12
N GLU A 250 -13.81 -12.76 -1.33
CA GLU A 250 -12.75 -13.72 -1.64
C GLU A 250 -11.67 -13.02 -2.48
N THR A 251 -10.39 -13.26 -2.14
CA THR A 251 -9.27 -12.63 -2.84
C THR A 251 -8.28 -13.68 -3.33
N ARG A 252 -7.78 -13.46 -4.55
CA ARG A 252 -6.81 -14.34 -5.22
C ARG A 252 -5.40 -13.91 -4.81
N CYS A 253 -4.62 -14.83 -4.26
CA CYS A 253 -3.37 -14.51 -3.58
C CYS A 253 -2.20 -15.40 -4.01
N PHE A 254 -1.00 -14.82 -3.89
CA PHE A 254 0.25 -15.56 -3.79
C PHE A 254 0.71 -15.59 -2.32
N ASP A 255 1.45 -16.62 -1.92
CA ASP A 255 2.12 -16.63 -0.62
C ASP A 255 3.46 -15.90 -0.75
N LEU A 256 3.70 -14.92 0.10
CA LEU A 256 4.97 -14.22 0.19
C LEU A 256 5.44 -14.25 1.65
N GLU A 257 6.17 -15.29 2.03
CA GLU A 257 6.71 -15.43 3.39
C GLU A 257 5.58 -15.43 4.45
N GLY A 258 4.44 -16.06 4.13
CA GLY A 258 3.23 -16.06 4.96
C GLY A 258 2.33 -14.83 4.80
N TYR A 259 2.73 -13.83 4.00
CA TYR A 259 1.87 -12.71 3.63
C TYR A 259 0.99 -13.08 2.42
N HIS A 260 -0.31 -12.81 2.54
CA HIS A 260 -1.29 -13.02 1.48
C HIS A 260 -1.22 -11.88 0.45
N LEU A 261 -0.34 -11.99 -0.54
CA LEU A 261 -0.17 -10.99 -1.59
C LEU A 261 -1.33 -11.08 -2.59
N GLN A 262 -2.35 -10.26 -2.38
CA GLN A 262 -3.55 -10.23 -3.21
C GLN A 262 -3.25 -9.66 -4.61
N VAL A 263 -3.95 -10.16 -5.61
CA VAL A 263 -3.92 -9.64 -6.98
C VAL A 263 -4.93 -8.50 -7.14
N THR A 264 -4.50 -7.38 -7.69
CA THR A 264 -5.37 -6.31 -8.18
C THR A 264 -5.40 -6.35 -9.71
N ASP A 265 -6.58 -6.59 -10.27
CA ASP A 265 -6.84 -6.52 -11.71
C ASP A 265 -7.61 -5.25 -12.05
N LEU A 266 -7.23 -4.60 -13.15
CA LEU A 266 -7.87 -3.37 -13.64
C LEU A 266 -8.68 -3.60 -14.93
N SER A 267 -8.78 -4.83 -15.42
CA SER A 267 -9.39 -5.14 -16.72
C SER A 267 -10.87 -4.76 -16.82
N GLY A 268 -11.58 -4.76 -15.68
CA GLY A 268 -13.00 -4.42 -15.58
C GLY A 268 -13.30 -2.96 -15.20
N GLU A 269 -12.30 -2.09 -15.15
CA GLU A 269 -12.48 -0.73 -14.64
C GLU A 269 -12.96 0.25 -15.70
N LYS A 270 -14.00 1.01 -15.36
CA LYS A 270 -14.63 1.99 -16.25
C LYS A 270 -13.70 3.15 -16.59
N GLN A 271 -12.94 3.63 -15.60
CA GLN A 271 -11.99 4.71 -15.79
C GLN A 271 -10.77 4.53 -14.90
N ILE A 272 -9.59 4.64 -15.50
CA ILE A 272 -8.30 4.57 -14.80
C ILE A 272 -7.52 5.85 -15.05
N ARG A 273 -6.92 6.40 -14.00
CA ARG A 273 -5.96 7.51 -14.10
C ARG A 273 -4.84 7.38 -13.10
N TRP A 274 -3.62 7.58 -13.58
CA TRP A 274 -2.43 7.70 -12.76
C TRP A 274 -2.08 9.16 -12.55
N ILE A 275 -1.85 9.55 -11.29
CA ILE A 275 -1.58 10.92 -10.86
C ILE A 275 -0.24 10.98 -10.14
N ARG A 276 0.67 11.83 -10.63
CA ARG A 276 1.89 12.19 -9.94
C ARG A 276 1.66 13.38 -9.03
N TRP A 277 1.33 13.12 -7.77
CA TRP A 277 1.02 14.20 -6.83
C TRP A 277 2.29 14.94 -6.38
N ARG A 278 2.32 16.27 -6.57
CA ARG A 278 3.49 17.12 -6.25
C ARG A 278 3.12 18.47 -5.61
N GLN A 279 1.86 18.64 -5.22
CA GLN A 279 1.37 19.91 -4.68
C GLN A 279 1.82 20.09 -3.22
N LYS A 280 2.44 21.24 -2.91
CA LYS A 280 2.93 21.58 -1.56
C LYS A 280 2.07 22.67 -0.93
N PRO A 281 1.97 22.73 0.41
CA PRO A 281 1.26 23.81 1.09
C PRO A 281 1.78 25.18 0.65
N ALA A 282 0.89 26.16 0.53
CA ALA A 282 1.30 27.55 0.35
C ALA A 282 2.11 28.00 1.58
N LYS A 283 3.29 28.57 1.34
CA LYS A 283 4.13 29.14 2.41
C LYS A 283 3.56 30.46 2.92
#